data_AF-A0A3B0Y1E6-F1
#
_entry.id   AF-A0A3B0Y1E6-F1
#
_cell.length_a   1.000
_cell.length_b   1.000
_cell.length_c   1.000
_cell.angle_alpha   90.00
_cell.angle_beta   90.00
_cell.angle_gamma   90.00
#
_symmetry.space_group_name_H-M   'P 1'
#
loop_
_entity.id
_entity.type
_entity.pdbx_description
1 polymer ?
#
loop_
_entity_poly.entity_id
_entity_poly.type
_entity_poly.pdbx_seq_one_letter_code
_entity_poly.pdbx_strand_id
1 'polypeptide(L)'
;TVDVFFDPANPAGTFDVVDRSSGIVLQNDVAYFDGISISQNGWQLQLSGAPQPGDTLTVQNNSNAVGDNRNMLLMAGIQTESVLNNGNATLEQSYNSLISEVGVVTQQVKINLQVEESILQQAFERRESISGVNLDEEAADLIRFQQAYQAAARVIQTSQEIFNSLLSAV
;
A
#
# COMPACT_ATOMS: atom_id res chain seq x y z
N THR A 1 11.45 14.06 41.69
CA THR A 1 10.82 13.66 42.96
C THR A 1 10.34 14.90 43.64
N VAL A 2 9.08 14.91 44.07
CA VAL A 2 8.44 16.06 44.69
C VAL A 2 8.03 15.67 46.09
N ASP A 3 8.25 16.56 47.05
CA ASP A 3 7.77 16.40 48.40
C ASP A 3 6.62 17.36 48.67
N VAL A 4 5.61 16.85 49.36
CA VAL A 4 4.62 17.66 50.05
C VAL A 4 5.05 17.73 51.51
N PHE A 5 5.42 18.92 51.97
CA PHE A 5 6.02 19.12 53.27
C PHE A 5 5.16 20.06 54.12
N PHE A 6 4.76 19.60 55.29
CA PHE A 6 4.07 20.40 56.30
C PHE A 6 5.12 21.08 57.18
N ASP A 7 5.74 22.16 56.68
CA ASP A 7 6.82 22.84 57.40
C ASP A 7 6.30 23.43 58.74
N PRO A 8 6.92 23.08 59.89
CA PRO A 8 6.59 23.71 61.17
C PRO A 8 6.79 25.23 61.24
N ALA A 9 7.58 25.80 60.33
CA ALA A 9 7.79 27.24 60.22
C ALA A 9 6.66 27.98 59.49
N ASN A 10 5.80 27.25 58.76
CA ASN A 10 4.72 27.82 57.99
C ASN A 10 3.48 28.10 58.87
N PRO A 11 2.52 28.92 58.38
CA PRO A 11 1.25 29.10 59.06
C PRO A 11 0.56 27.75 59.35
N ALA A 12 -0.07 27.64 60.52
CA ALA A 12 -0.69 26.39 60.94
C ALA A 12 -1.72 25.90 59.90
N GLY A 13 -1.59 24.64 59.50
CA GLY A 13 -2.48 24.02 58.51
C GLY A 13 -2.14 24.35 57.06
N THR A 14 -0.92 24.79 56.75
CA THR A 14 -0.43 24.89 55.38
C THR A 14 0.63 23.83 55.06
N PHE A 15 0.87 23.60 53.77
CA PHE A 15 1.99 22.80 53.28
C PHE A 15 2.64 23.48 52.08
N ASP A 16 3.88 23.08 51.83
CA ASP A 16 4.61 23.41 50.62
C ASP A 16 4.75 22.19 49.73
N VAL A 17 4.82 22.45 48.43
CA VAL A 17 5.22 21.46 47.45
C VAL A 17 6.60 21.84 46.95
N VAL A 18 7.58 20.99 47.20
CA VAL A 18 9.00 21.28 46.92
C VAL A 18 9.57 20.23 45.98
N ASP A 19 10.28 20.67 44.94
CA ASP A 19 11.11 19.76 44.17
C ASP A 19 12.34 19.39 45.00
N ARG A 20 12.44 18.10 45.39
CA ARG A 20 13.50 17.61 46.28
C ARG A 20 14.91 17.81 45.71
N SER A 21 15.07 17.77 44.39
CA SER A 21 16.39 17.81 43.75
C SER A 21 16.93 19.23 43.63
N SER A 22 16.06 20.19 43.39
CA SER A 22 16.42 21.60 43.17
C SER A 22 16.16 22.48 44.39
N GLY A 23 15.38 22.01 45.35
CA GLY A 23 14.92 22.79 46.50
C GLY A 23 13.93 23.89 46.14
N ILE A 24 13.45 23.93 44.89
CA ILE A 24 12.51 24.94 44.42
C ILE A 24 11.13 24.65 45.00
N VAL A 25 10.54 25.66 45.64
CA VAL A 25 9.14 25.62 46.09
C VAL A 25 8.24 25.82 44.88
N LEU A 26 7.48 24.79 44.54
CA LEU A 26 6.53 24.75 43.42
C LEU A 26 5.16 25.30 43.84
N GLN A 27 4.77 25.09 45.10
CA GLN A 27 3.61 25.71 45.73
C GLN A 27 3.98 26.04 47.17
N ASN A 28 3.61 27.24 47.63
CA ASN A 28 4.01 27.76 48.93
C ASN A 28 2.78 28.08 49.77
N ASP A 29 2.81 27.71 51.06
CA ASP A 29 1.79 27.99 52.08
C ASP A 29 0.36 27.62 51.64
N VAL A 30 0.20 26.47 51.01
CA VAL A 30 -1.10 26.01 50.53
C VAL A 30 -1.94 25.54 51.71
N ALA A 31 -3.11 26.15 51.89
CA ALA A 31 -4.04 25.76 52.95
C ALA A 31 -4.52 24.32 52.79
N TYR A 32 -4.34 23.51 53.83
CA TYR A 32 -4.79 22.13 53.89
C TYR A 32 -6.27 22.02 54.26
N PHE A 33 -6.96 21.10 53.59
CA PHE A 33 -8.25 20.57 54.02
C PHE A 33 -8.34 19.08 53.66
N ASP A 34 -9.16 18.34 54.41
CA ASP A 34 -9.35 16.91 54.17
C ASP A 34 -9.93 16.67 52.77
N GLY A 35 -9.27 15.80 51.99
CA GLY A 35 -9.62 15.52 50.61
C GLY A 35 -9.00 16.47 49.57
N ILE A 36 -8.08 17.37 49.96
CA ILE A 36 -7.40 18.26 49.01
C ILE A 36 -6.66 17.45 47.94
N SER A 37 -6.78 17.90 46.69
CA SER A 37 -6.06 17.33 45.55
C SER A 37 -4.91 18.24 45.15
N ILE A 38 -3.71 17.67 45.15
CA ILE A 38 -2.49 18.31 44.64
C ILE A 38 -2.23 17.74 43.25
N SER A 39 -2.14 18.59 42.24
CA SER A 39 -1.86 18.19 40.87
C SER A 39 -0.61 18.91 40.37
N GLN A 40 0.47 18.17 40.13
CA GLN A 40 1.75 18.72 39.66
C GLN A 40 2.36 17.78 38.62
N ASN A 41 3.01 18.31 37.59
CA ASN A 41 3.74 17.52 36.58
C ASN A 41 2.97 16.29 36.05
N GLY A 42 1.65 16.41 35.86
CA GLY A 42 0.77 15.37 35.31
C GLY A 42 0.34 14.27 36.30
N TRP A 43 0.81 14.28 37.55
CA TRP A 43 0.29 13.41 38.60
C TRP A 43 -0.70 14.15 39.48
N GLN A 44 -1.62 13.40 40.09
CA GLN A 44 -2.57 13.90 41.08
C GLN A 44 -2.46 13.06 42.36
N LEU A 45 -2.37 13.74 43.51
CA LEU A 45 -2.38 13.14 44.83
C LEU A 45 -3.54 13.75 45.61
N GLN A 46 -4.43 12.90 46.12
CA GLN A 46 -5.42 13.33 47.09
C GLN A 46 -4.90 13.04 48.50
N LEU A 47 -4.86 14.07 49.33
CA LEU A 47 -4.50 13.94 50.74
C LEU A 47 -5.75 13.90 51.59
N SER A 48 -5.75 13.00 52.57
CA SER A 48 -6.82 12.89 53.57
C SER A 48 -6.26 12.70 54.96
N GLY A 49 -6.99 13.11 55.98
CA GLY A 49 -6.63 12.95 57.39
C GLY A 49 -6.19 14.24 58.08
N ALA A 50 -5.30 14.11 59.06
CA ALA A 50 -4.85 15.20 59.93
C ALA A 50 -3.31 15.26 59.99
N PRO A 51 -2.67 15.84 58.96
CA PRO A 51 -1.21 15.96 58.91
C PRO A 51 -0.69 16.80 60.08
N GLN A 52 0.47 16.41 60.60
CA GLN A 52 1.17 17.12 61.68
C GLN A 52 2.33 17.96 61.12
N PRO A 53 2.71 19.05 61.81
CA PRO A 53 3.93 19.77 61.48
C PRO A 53 5.15 18.83 61.45
N GLY A 54 5.89 18.85 60.34
CA GLY A 54 7.03 17.98 60.06
C GLY A 54 6.72 16.79 59.15
N ASP A 55 5.44 16.52 58.85
CA ASP A 55 5.08 15.43 57.93
C ASP A 55 5.58 15.71 56.50
N THR A 56 6.13 14.67 55.87
CA THR A 56 6.61 14.72 54.48
C THR A 56 6.03 13.55 53.70
N LEU A 57 5.38 13.87 52.57
CA LEU A 57 4.94 12.86 51.61
C LEU A 57 5.75 12.99 50.33
N THR A 58 6.38 11.90 49.90
CA THR A 58 7.23 11.89 48.72
C THR A 58 6.54 11.25 47.54
N VAL A 59 6.39 12.02 46.47
CA VAL A 59 5.99 11.53 45.16
C VAL A 59 7.24 11.35 44.30
N GLN A 60 7.50 10.10 43.91
CA GLN A 60 8.64 9.72 43.07
C GLN A 60 8.20 8.91 41.86
N ASN A 61 9.02 8.92 40.82
CA ASN A 61 8.79 8.09 39.66
C ASN A 61 8.85 6.61 40.04
N ASN A 62 7.98 5.81 39.43
CA ASN A 62 8.02 4.36 39.57
C ASN A 62 9.32 3.81 38.94
N SER A 63 10.30 3.48 39.79
CA SER A 63 11.61 2.96 39.38
C SER A 63 11.65 1.43 39.30
N ASN A 64 10.69 0.75 39.93
CA ASN A 64 10.62 -0.72 39.97
C ASN A 64 9.76 -1.31 38.84
N ALA A 65 9.23 -0.47 37.95
CA ALA A 65 8.47 -0.80 36.74
C ALA A 65 7.20 -1.65 36.93
N VAL A 66 6.81 -2.01 38.16
CA VAL A 66 5.58 -2.75 38.42
C VAL A 66 4.38 -1.89 38.03
N GLY A 67 3.61 -2.34 37.05
CA GLY A 67 2.45 -1.61 36.51
C GLY A 67 2.80 -0.42 35.60
N ASP A 68 4.07 -0.25 35.22
CA ASP A 68 4.49 0.82 34.32
C ASP A 68 4.33 0.41 32.85
N ASN A 69 3.51 1.14 32.10
CA ASN A 69 3.24 0.89 30.68
C ASN A 69 3.89 1.90 29.73
N ARG A 70 4.81 2.76 30.20
CA ARG A 70 5.42 3.82 29.36
C ARG A 70 6.11 3.26 28.11
N ASN A 71 6.81 2.14 28.22
CA ASN A 71 7.43 1.50 27.04
C ASN A 71 6.39 0.97 26.04
N MET A 72 5.28 0.40 26.52
CA MET A 72 4.20 -0.04 25.66
C MET A 72 3.50 1.15 24.97
N LEU A 73 3.39 2.28 25.67
CA LEU A 73 2.88 3.52 25.09
C LEU A 73 3.81 4.06 24.00
N LEU A 74 5.13 4.03 24.22
CA LEU A 74 6.12 4.39 23.20
C LEU A 74 6.04 3.44 21.99
N MET A 75 5.93 2.13 22.22
CA MET A 75 5.74 1.16 21.14
C MET A 75 4.46 1.39 20.34
N ALA A 76 3.35 1.75 21.01
CA ALA A 76 2.11 2.14 20.33
C ALA A 76 2.28 3.44 19.53
N GLY A 77 3.06 4.40 20.06
CA GLY A 77 3.37 5.66 19.41
C GLY A 77 4.09 5.51 18.07
N ILE A 78 4.94 4.49 17.92
CA ILE A 78 5.68 4.19 16.67
C ILE A 78 4.75 4.09 15.46
N GLN A 79 3.49 3.65 15.64
CA GLN A 79 2.52 3.59 14.55
C GLN A 79 2.30 4.95 13.86
N THR A 80 2.36 6.02 14.65
CA THR A 80 2.13 7.40 14.20
C THR A 80 3.41 8.20 14.00
N GLU A 81 4.54 7.69 14.46
CA GLU A 81 5.83 8.35 14.27
C GLU A 81 6.36 8.13 12.85
N SER A 82 6.95 9.19 12.30
CA SER A 82 7.66 9.10 11.03
C SER A 82 9.03 8.45 11.27
N VAL A 83 9.10 7.14 11.10
CA VAL A 83 10.32 6.34 11.29
C VAL A 83 10.94 5.86 9.98
N LEU A 84 10.21 5.98 8.87
CA LEU A 84 10.66 5.60 7.53
C LEU A 84 10.99 6.83 6.70
N ASN A 85 11.62 6.62 5.53
CA ASN A 85 12.02 7.69 4.60
C ASN A 85 12.81 8.82 5.27
N ASN A 86 13.87 8.46 6.00
CA ASN A 86 14.68 9.41 6.78
C ASN A 86 13.86 10.25 7.76
N GLY A 87 12.82 9.65 8.36
CA GLY A 87 11.98 10.32 9.35
C GLY A 87 10.84 11.15 8.77
N ASN A 88 10.45 10.92 7.51
CA ASN A 88 9.39 11.69 6.83
C ASN A 88 8.11 10.90 6.56
N ALA A 89 8.10 9.58 6.82
CA ALA A 89 6.92 8.75 6.61
C ALA A 89 6.65 7.82 7.79
N THR A 90 5.38 7.70 8.14
CA THR A 90 4.91 6.66 9.07
C THR A 90 4.92 5.28 8.40
N LEU A 91 4.78 4.23 9.21
CA LEU A 91 4.64 2.86 8.71
C LEU A 91 3.44 2.73 7.74
N GLU A 92 2.31 3.35 8.09
CA GLU A 92 1.07 3.29 7.30
C GLU A 92 1.21 4.04 5.96
N GLN A 93 1.80 5.22 5.96
CA GLN A 93 2.07 5.99 4.74
C GLN A 93 3.00 5.26 3.77
N SER A 94 4.07 4.67 4.29
CA SER A 94 5.01 3.90 3.48
C SER A 94 4.36 2.64 2.91
N TYR A 95 3.53 1.96 3.70
CA TYR A 95 2.77 0.80 3.25
C TYR A 95 1.76 1.14 2.14
N ASN A 96 1.02 2.24 2.30
CA ASN A 96 0.08 2.71 1.27
C ASN A 96 0.80 3.12 -0.02
N SER A 97 1.98 3.74 0.11
CA SER A 97 2.79 4.12 -1.05
C SER A 97 3.26 2.89 -1.83
N LEU A 98 3.70 1.83 -1.14
CA LEU A 98 4.07 0.55 -1.77
C LEU A 98 2.87 -0.08 -2.50
N ILE A 99 1.69 -0.12 -1.88
CA ILE A 99 0.48 -0.64 -2.52
C ILE A 99 0.12 0.19 -3.76
N SER A 100 0.19 1.51 -3.66
CA SER A 100 -0.09 2.41 -4.77
C SER A 100 0.88 2.19 -5.92
N GLU A 101 2.17 2.03 -5.64
CA GLU A 101 3.20 1.76 -6.65
C GLU A 101 2.91 0.44 -7.38
N VAL A 102 2.63 -0.64 -6.64
CA VAL A 102 2.24 -1.93 -7.22
C VAL A 102 0.98 -1.79 -8.09
N GLY A 103 0.00 -1.02 -7.63
CA GLY A 103 -1.23 -0.75 -8.38
C GLY A 103 -0.97 -0.03 -9.70
N VAL A 104 -0.13 1.02 -9.68
CA VAL A 104 0.26 1.79 -10.86
C VAL A 104 1.03 0.91 -11.84
N VAL A 105 2.04 0.17 -11.38
CA VAL A 105 2.84 -0.73 -12.23
C VAL A 105 1.94 -1.81 -12.85
N THR A 106 1.04 -2.40 -12.07
CA THR A 106 0.09 -3.41 -12.57
C THR A 106 -0.81 -2.84 -13.66
N GLN A 107 -1.36 -1.64 -13.47
CA GLN A 107 -2.21 -0.99 -14.45
C GLN A 107 -1.43 -0.66 -15.73
N GLN A 108 -0.18 -0.19 -15.60
CA GLN A 108 0.69 0.09 -16.74
C GLN A 108 0.96 -1.18 -17.56
N VAL A 109 1.28 -2.31 -16.90
CA VAL A 109 1.53 -3.59 -17.57
C VAL A 109 0.27 -4.08 -18.29
N LYS A 110 -0.92 -3.94 -17.70
CA LYS A 110 -2.19 -4.30 -18.37
C LYS A 110 -2.44 -3.49 -19.64
N ILE A 111 -2.19 -2.18 -19.59
CA ILE A 111 -2.33 -1.31 -20.77
C ILE A 111 -1.33 -1.73 -21.84
N ASN A 112 -0.07 -1.96 -21.47
CA ASN A 112 0.96 -2.40 -22.41
C ASN A 112 0.60 -3.74 -23.06
N LEU A 113 0.06 -4.69 -22.29
CA LEU A 113 -0.42 -5.97 -22.82
C LEU A 113 -1.51 -5.77 -23.88
N GLN A 114 -2.50 -4.93 -23.62
CA GLN A 114 -3.57 -4.64 -24.60
C GLN A 114 -3.03 -4.00 -25.89
N VAL A 115 -2.04 -3.12 -25.76
CA VAL A 115 -1.36 -2.50 -26.92
C VAL A 115 -0.62 -3.57 -27.72
N GLU A 116 0.15 -4.43 -27.06
CA GLU A 116 0.89 -5.52 -27.72
C GLU A 116 -0.04 -6.55 -28.38
N GLU A 117 -1.15 -6.91 -27.74
CA GLU A 117 -2.19 -7.76 -28.34
C GLU A 117 -2.76 -7.12 -29.62
N SER A 118 -3.01 -5.81 -29.59
CA SER A 118 -3.50 -5.07 -30.77
C SER A 118 -2.45 -5.02 -31.88
N ILE A 119 -1.17 -4.83 -31.54
CA ILE A 119 -0.06 -4.84 -32.51
C ILE A 119 0.08 -6.24 -33.13
N LEU A 120 0.01 -7.29 -32.32
CA LEU A 120 0.06 -8.67 -32.76
C LEU A 120 -1.07 -8.98 -33.75
N GLN A 121 -2.30 -8.59 -33.41
CA GLN A 121 -3.46 -8.77 -34.29
C GLN A 121 -3.28 -8.06 -35.63
N GLN A 122 -2.85 -6.80 -35.62
CA GLN A 122 -2.58 -6.07 -36.87
C GLN A 122 -1.44 -6.69 -37.68
N ALA A 123 -0.40 -7.22 -37.03
CA ALA A 123 0.69 -7.92 -37.71
C ALA A 123 0.20 -9.22 -38.36
N PHE A 124 -0.69 -9.95 -37.68
CA PHE A 124 -1.33 -11.14 -38.22
C PHE A 124 -2.19 -10.82 -39.45
N GLU A 125 -3.05 -9.81 -39.36
CA GLU A 125 -3.90 -9.34 -40.48
C GLU A 125 -3.06 -8.87 -41.67
N ARG A 126 -1.98 -8.11 -41.44
CA ARG A 126 -1.05 -7.71 -42.50
C ARG A 126 -0.40 -8.93 -43.17
N ARG A 127 -0.01 -9.93 -42.39
CA ARG A 127 0.56 -11.18 -42.93
C ARG A 127 -0.47 -11.94 -43.78
N GLU A 128 -1.70 -12.08 -43.33
CA GLU A 128 -2.77 -12.69 -44.13
C GLU A 128 -3.12 -11.89 -45.39
N SER A 129 -3.03 -10.56 -45.36
CA SER A 129 -3.30 -9.76 -46.56
C SER A 129 -2.30 -9.98 -47.71
N ILE A 130 -1.07 -10.40 -47.40
CA ILE A 130 0.01 -10.61 -48.38
C ILE A 130 0.18 -12.09 -48.72
N SER A 131 0.13 -12.95 -47.70
CA SER A 131 0.43 -14.38 -47.83
C SER A 131 -0.77 -15.28 -47.53
N GLY A 132 -1.93 -14.68 -47.28
CA GLY A 132 -3.18 -15.41 -47.14
C GLY A 132 -3.65 -15.89 -48.50
N VAL A 133 -4.21 -17.09 -48.48
CA VAL A 133 -4.85 -17.71 -49.63
C VAL A 133 -6.32 -17.31 -49.62
N ASN A 134 -6.81 -16.75 -50.72
CA ASN A 134 -8.23 -16.53 -50.90
C ASN A 134 -8.85 -17.80 -51.52
N LEU A 135 -9.55 -18.58 -50.70
CA LEU A 135 -10.16 -19.84 -51.13
C LEU A 135 -11.18 -19.67 -52.25
N ASP A 136 -11.82 -18.51 -52.37
CA ASP A 136 -12.76 -18.23 -53.46
C ASP A 136 -12.03 -17.97 -54.78
N GLU A 137 -10.88 -17.28 -54.73
CA GLU A 137 -10.03 -17.06 -55.90
C GLU A 137 -9.37 -18.38 -56.35
N GLU A 138 -8.85 -19.17 -55.40
CA GLU A 138 -8.33 -20.51 -55.70
C GLU A 138 -9.42 -21.44 -56.26
N ALA A 139 -10.65 -21.38 -55.75
CA ALA A 139 -11.76 -22.16 -56.27
C ALA A 139 -12.16 -21.73 -57.70
N ALA A 140 -12.18 -20.43 -57.98
CA ALA A 140 -12.44 -19.90 -59.32
C ALA A 140 -11.35 -20.33 -60.31
N ASP A 141 -10.08 -20.25 -59.90
CA ASP A 141 -8.95 -20.71 -60.70
C ASP A 141 -9.00 -22.22 -60.92
N LEU A 142 -9.37 -23.00 -59.90
CA LEU A 142 -9.55 -24.45 -60.01
C LEU A 142 -10.67 -24.81 -60.99
N ILE A 143 -11.80 -24.11 -60.96
CA ILE A 143 -12.88 -24.27 -61.96
C ILE A 143 -12.38 -23.91 -63.35
N ARG A 144 -11.63 -22.80 -63.50
CA ARG A 144 -11.04 -22.40 -64.78
C ARG A 144 -10.09 -23.45 -65.32
N PHE A 145 -9.22 -24.02 -64.49
CA PHE A 145 -8.31 -25.10 -64.88
C PHE A 145 -9.06 -26.38 -65.27
N GLN A 146 -10.14 -26.73 -64.56
CA GLN A 146 -10.99 -27.86 -64.93
C GLN A 146 -11.65 -27.66 -66.30
N GLN A 147 -12.18 -26.46 -66.58
CA GLN A 147 -12.78 -26.13 -67.88
C GLN A 147 -11.74 -26.14 -69.00
N ALA A 148 -10.56 -25.56 -68.77
CA ALA A 148 -9.46 -25.57 -69.73
C ALA A 148 -9.00 -27.00 -70.04
N TYR A 149 -8.93 -27.88 -69.04
CA TYR A 149 -8.61 -29.29 -69.22
C TYR A 149 -9.66 -30.03 -70.06
N GLN A 150 -10.95 -29.81 -69.78
CA GLN A 150 -12.04 -30.39 -70.60
C GLN A 150 -12.02 -29.88 -72.04
N ALA A 151 -11.74 -28.58 -72.25
CA ALA A 151 -11.60 -28.00 -73.58
C ALA A 151 -10.41 -28.60 -74.33
N ALA A 152 -9.24 -28.73 -73.68
CA ALA A 152 -8.06 -29.37 -74.26
C ALA A 152 -8.34 -30.84 -74.62
N ALA A 153 -9.04 -31.59 -73.76
CA ALA A 153 -9.46 -32.96 -74.06
C ALA A 153 -10.36 -33.04 -75.30
N ARG A 154 -11.32 -32.12 -75.46
CA ARG A 154 -12.15 -32.04 -76.68
C ARG A 154 -11.33 -31.70 -77.92
N VAL A 155 -10.39 -30.77 -77.84
CA VAL A 155 -9.49 -30.42 -78.96
C VAL A 155 -8.67 -31.65 -79.39
N ILE A 156 -8.12 -32.41 -78.44
CA ILE A 156 -7.40 -33.65 -78.72
C ILE A 156 -8.33 -34.66 -79.39
N GLN A 157 -9.55 -34.83 -78.89
CA GLN A 157 -10.53 -35.75 -79.47
C GLN A 157 -10.90 -35.37 -80.90
N THR A 158 -11.21 -34.11 -81.16
CA THR A 158 -11.47 -33.61 -82.52
C THR A 158 -10.26 -33.74 -83.44
N SER A 159 -9.05 -33.50 -82.93
CA SER A 159 -7.82 -33.70 -83.69
C SER A 159 -7.62 -35.17 -84.08
N GLN A 160 -7.93 -36.10 -83.16
CA GLN A 160 -7.88 -37.53 -83.42
C GLN A 160 -8.94 -37.96 -84.45
N GLU A 161 -10.14 -37.38 -84.40
CA GLU A 161 -11.20 -37.62 -85.39
C GLU A 161 -10.80 -37.14 -86.78
N ILE A 162 -10.20 -35.95 -86.89
CA ILE A 162 -9.66 -35.42 -88.16
C ILE A 162 -8.54 -36.33 -88.68
N PHE A 163 -7.62 -36.73 -87.80
CA PHE A 163 -6.50 -37.61 -88.16
C PHE A 163 -7.00 -38.96 -88.70
N ASN A 164 -7.94 -39.59 -87.99
CA ASN A 164 -8.54 -40.86 -88.43
C ASN A 164 -9.31 -40.70 -89.75
N SER A 165 -10.02 -39.58 -89.94
CA SER A 165 -10.78 -39.31 -91.18
C SER A 165 -9.85 -39.16 -92.39
N LEU A 166 -8.70 -38.47 -92.23
CA LEU A 166 -7.69 -38.37 -93.28
C LEU A 166 -7.07 -39.73 -93.62
N LEU A 167 -6.83 -40.56 -92.61
CA LEU A 167 -6.25 -41.90 -92.77
C LEU A 167 -7.20 -42.89 -93.46
N SER A 168 -8.51 -42.69 -93.30
CA SER A 168 -9.55 -43.51 -93.96
C SER A 168 -9.95 -43.02 -95.36
N ALA A 169 -9.55 -41.80 -95.76
CA ALA A 169 -9.89 -41.19 -97.05
C ALA A 169 -8.84 -41.45 -98.15
N VAL A 170 -7.78 -42.20 -97.83
CA VAL A 170 -6.72 -42.70 -98.74
C VAL A 170 -6.79 -44.22 -98.78
#